data_AF-A0AAU6X8D0-F1
#
_entry.id   AF-A0AAU6X8D0-F1
#
_cell.length_a   1.000
_cell.length_b   1.000
_cell.length_c   1.000
_cell.angle_alpha   90.00
_cell.angle_beta   90.00
_cell.angle_gamma   90.00
#
_symmetry.space_group_name_H-M   'P 1'
#
loop_
_entity.id
_entity.type
_entity.pdbx_description
1 polymer ?
#
loop_
_entity_poly.entity_id
_entity_poly.type
_entity_poly.pdbx_seq_one_letter_code
_entity_poly.pdbx_strand_id
1 'polypeptide(L)'
;MLLIGFIKTKEPKALINPVMCRNETEVYTWLASFFNDENFSLDKPITQESVNESLLAGAPVLVPINGYNVAIMFGDDGVIQDNTERFVHTDLFKYSDYMAN
;
A
#
# COMPACT_ATOMS: atom_id res chain seq x y z
N MET A 1 1.94 14.77 -5.04
CA MET A 1 1.35 14.25 -3.77
C MET A 1 1.22 12.76 -3.99
N LEU A 2 1.60 11.96 -3.01
CA LEU A 2 1.68 10.50 -3.16
C LEU A 2 0.46 9.85 -2.48
N LEU A 3 0.03 8.73 -3.03
CA LEU A 3 -0.97 7.86 -2.42
C LEU A 3 -0.35 6.51 -2.15
N ILE A 4 -0.76 5.90 -1.03
CA ILE A 4 -0.51 4.50 -0.70
C ILE A 4 -1.80 3.86 -0.22
N GLY A 5 -2.03 2.61 -0.59
CA GLY A 5 -3.19 1.85 -0.16
C GLY A 5 -3.13 0.41 -0.66
N PHE A 6 -4.21 -0.32 -0.46
CA PHE A 6 -4.33 -1.70 -0.90
C PHE A 6 -5.07 -1.82 -2.21
N ILE A 7 -4.79 -2.85 -2.98
CA ILE A 7 -5.55 -3.24 -4.17
C ILE A 7 -5.83 -4.73 -4.15
N LYS A 8 -6.87 -5.15 -4.87
CA LYS A 8 -7.06 -6.56 -5.21
C LYS A 8 -6.16 -6.91 -6.40
N THR A 9 -5.27 -7.89 -6.22
CA THR A 9 -4.28 -8.28 -7.25
C THR A 9 -4.89 -8.72 -8.58
N LYS A 10 -6.06 -9.36 -8.55
CA LYS A 10 -6.73 -9.87 -9.76
C LYS A 10 -7.65 -8.84 -10.43
N GLU A 11 -8.00 -7.77 -9.72
CA GLU A 11 -8.90 -6.73 -10.22
C GLU A 11 -8.58 -5.40 -9.52
N PRO A 12 -7.51 -4.70 -9.94
CA PRO A 12 -7.02 -3.48 -9.29
C PRO A 12 -7.87 -2.25 -9.67
N LYS A 13 -9.20 -2.37 -9.66
CA LYS A 13 -10.10 -1.28 -10.05
C LYS A 13 -10.24 -0.18 -8.99
N ALA A 14 -9.80 -0.45 -7.76
CA ALA A 14 -9.92 0.51 -6.70
C ALA A 14 -8.74 0.45 -5.73
N LEU A 15 -8.30 1.64 -5.32
CA LEU A 15 -7.39 1.79 -4.19
C LEU A 15 -8.20 1.80 -2.89
N ILE A 16 -7.86 0.86 -2.01
CA ILE A 16 -8.53 0.57 -0.76
C ILE A 16 -7.72 1.18 0.39
N ASN A 17 -8.38 1.88 1.31
CA ASN A 17 -7.75 2.60 2.42
C ASN A 17 -6.62 3.53 1.97
N PRO A 18 -6.93 4.47 1.05
CA PRO A 18 -5.93 5.42 0.58
C PRO A 18 -5.43 6.28 1.75
N VAL A 19 -4.12 6.36 1.89
CA VAL A 19 -3.41 7.27 2.77
C VAL A 19 -2.66 8.25 1.88
N MET A 20 -2.87 9.55 2.14
CA MET A 20 -2.13 10.61 1.46
C MET A 20 -0.77 10.80 2.13
N CYS A 21 0.28 10.78 1.32
CA CYS A 21 1.66 11.03 1.73
C CYS A 21 2.17 12.31 1.04
N ARG A 22 2.79 13.20 1.83
CA ARG A 22 3.35 14.47 1.36
C ARG A 22 4.62 14.28 0.55
N ASN A 23 5.38 13.22 0.84
CA ASN A 23 6.66 12.90 0.21
C ASN A 23 7.00 11.41 0.40
N GLU A 24 8.10 10.99 -0.20
CA GLU A 24 8.60 9.62 -0.23
C GLU A 24 8.96 9.10 1.17
N THR A 25 9.34 10.02 2.08
CA THR A 25 9.66 9.67 3.48
C THR A 25 8.42 9.18 4.23
N GLU A 26 7.26 9.79 3.97
CA GLU A 26 5.99 9.33 4.56
C GLU A 26 5.54 7.99 3.99
N VAL A 27 5.76 7.75 2.69
CA VAL A 27 5.51 6.43 2.08
C VAL A 27 6.38 5.36 2.73
N TYR A 28 7.68 5.63 2.88
CA TYR A 28 8.61 4.74 3.57
C TYR A 28 8.18 4.47 5.02
N THR A 29 7.79 5.51 5.76
CA THR A 29 7.36 5.39 7.17
C THR A 29 6.12 4.52 7.28
N TRP A 30 5.16 4.68 6.37
CA TRP A 30 3.97 3.83 6.33
C TRP A 30 4.32 2.36 6.04
N LEU A 31 5.17 2.11 5.03
CA LEU A 31 5.61 0.76 4.66
C LEU A 31 6.39 0.09 5.78
N ALA A 32 7.32 0.79 6.43
CA ALA A 32 8.09 0.28 7.56
C ALA A 32 7.21 -0.01 8.78
N SER A 33 6.14 0.75 8.98
CA SER A 33 5.17 0.48 10.04
C SER A 33 4.32 -0.76 9.74
N PHE A 34 3.95 -0.97 8.48
CA PHE A 34 3.14 -2.12 8.06
C PHE A 34 3.94 -3.42 8.03
N PHE A 35 5.10 -3.40 7.36
CA PHE A 35 6.03 -4.52 7.30
C PHE A 35 6.99 -4.46 8.48
N ASN A 36 6.48 -4.87 9.64
CA ASN A 36 7.29 -5.10 10.83
C ASN A 36 7.47 -6.61 11.07
N ASP A 37 8.54 -6.95 11.80
CA ASP A 37 8.96 -8.34 12.06
C ASP A 37 7.88 -9.20 12.74
N GLU A 38 6.89 -8.57 13.37
CA GLU A 38 5.80 -9.26 14.07
C GLU A 38 4.64 -9.65 13.14
N ASN A 39 4.40 -8.90 12.05
CA ASN A 39 3.18 -9.06 11.24
C ASN A 39 3.45 -9.57 9.81
N PHE A 40 4.50 -9.08 9.15
CA PHE A 40 4.81 -9.45 7.76
C PHE A 40 6.32 -9.34 7.52
N SER A 41 7.07 -10.42 7.75
CA SER A 41 8.50 -10.44 7.45
C SER A 41 8.72 -10.38 5.95
N LEU A 42 9.59 -9.48 5.50
CA LEU A 42 10.02 -9.42 4.11
C LEU A 42 11.36 -10.13 3.94
N ASP A 43 11.52 -10.90 2.85
CA ASP A 43 12.80 -11.50 2.48
C ASP A 43 13.90 -10.44 2.24
N LYS A 44 13.48 -9.23 1.85
CA LYS A 44 14.34 -8.05 1.72
C LYS A 44 13.69 -6.87 2.46
N PRO A 45 14.42 -6.20 3.37
CA PRO A 45 13.89 -5.03 4.03
C PRO A 45 13.60 -3.90 3.03
N ILE A 46 12.49 -3.20 3.22
CA ILE A 46 12.21 -1.96 2.48
C ILE A 46 13.13 -0.87 3.03
N THR A 47 13.84 -0.19 2.13
CA THR A 47 14.68 0.97 2.47
C THR A 47 14.11 2.25 1.87
N GLN A 48 14.40 3.40 2.49
CA GLN A 48 13.99 4.69 1.94
C GLN A 48 14.54 4.92 0.52
N GLU A 49 15.77 4.49 0.25
CA GLU A 49 16.38 4.54 -1.07
C GLU A 49 15.56 3.75 -2.11
N SER A 50 15.17 2.51 -1.78
CA SER A 50 14.36 1.69 -2.70
C SER A 50 12.98 2.30 -3.00
N VAL A 51 12.37 3.01 -2.04
CA VAL A 51 11.11 3.73 -2.25
C VAL A 51 11.32 4.90 -3.19
N ASN A 52 12.37 5.70 -2.97
CA ASN A 52 12.69 6.84 -3.84
C ASN A 52 12.95 6.37 -5.28
N GLU A 53 13.77 5.34 -5.47
CA GLU A 53 14.08 4.79 -6.80
C GLU A 53 12.84 4.26 -7.50
N SER A 54 11.95 3.58 -6.76
CA SER A 54 10.72 3.03 -7.33
C SER A 54 9.75 4.12 -7.77
N LEU A 55 9.69 5.24 -7.05
CA LEU A 55 8.84 6.39 -7.41
C LEU A 55 9.37 7.17 -8.62
N LEU A 56 10.69 7.22 -8.83
CA LEU A 56 11.30 7.87 -10.00
C LEU A 56 10.89 7.22 -11.34
N ALA A 57 10.43 5.97 -11.33
CA ALA A 57 9.97 5.28 -12.53
C ALA A 57 8.68 5.87 -13.13
N GLY A 58 7.94 6.71 -12.38
CA GLY A 58 6.71 7.36 -12.87
C GLY A 58 5.54 6.40 -13.11
N ALA A 59 5.58 5.20 -12.53
CA ALA A 59 4.54 4.19 -12.60
C ALA A 59 4.11 3.78 -11.17
N PRO A 60 2.91 3.21 -10.98
CA PRO A 60 2.52 2.67 -9.69
C PRO A 60 3.48 1.57 -9.26
N VAL A 61 3.92 1.63 -8.00
CA VAL A 61 4.70 0.57 -7.37
C VAL A 61 3.76 -0.41 -6.72
N LEU A 62 3.99 -1.70 -6.95
CA LEU A 62 3.20 -2.79 -6.38
C LEU A 62 4.05 -3.66 -5.46
N VAL A 63 3.58 -3.85 -4.24
CA VAL A 63 4.19 -4.75 -3.26
C VAL A 63 3.18 -5.88 -2.96
N PRO A 64 3.38 -7.08 -3.51
CA PRO A 64 2.48 -8.21 -3.24
C PRO A 64 2.60 -8.67 -1.79
N ILE A 65 1.48 -9.08 -1.19
CA ILE A 65 1.44 -9.69 0.14
C ILE A 65 1.27 -11.19 -0.04
N ASN A 66 2.34 -11.95 0.21
CA ASN A 66 2.37 -13.40 -0.01
C ASN A 66 1.26 -14.12 0.77
N GLY A 67 0.56 -15.04 0.11
CA GLY A 67 -0.56 -15.78 0.70
C GLY A 67 -1.91 -15.08 0.61
N TYR A 68 -1.96 -13.82 0.13
CA TYR A 68 -3.19 -13.05 0.02
C TYR A 68 -3.45 -12.60 -1.43
N ASN A 69 -4.73 -12.41 -1.77
CA ASN A 69 -5.13 -11.84 -3.06
C ASN A 69 -5.09 -10.29 -3.07
N VAL A 70 -4.33 -9.68 -2.16
CA VAL A 70 -4.17 -8.22 -2.04
C VAL A 70 -2.70 -7.83 -2.19
N ALA A 71 -2.47 -6.61 -2.66
CA ALA A 71 -1.15 -5.99 -2.74
C ALA A 71 -1.24 -4.55 -2.24
N ILE A 72 -0.13 -3.99 -1.79
CA ILE A 72 0.00 -2.56 -1.57
C ILE A 72 0.35 -1.91 -2.91
N MET A 73 -0.31 -0.81 -3.23
CA MET A 73 -0.01 0.05 -4.37
C MET A 73 0.34 1.45 -3.85
N PHE A 74 1.41 2.04 -4.36
CA PHE A 74 1.75 3.43 -4.07
C PHE A 74 2.39 4.14 -5.26
N GLY A 75 2.25 5.47 -5.30
CA GLY A 75 2.72 6.29 -6.41
C GLY A 75 2.17 7.71 -6.36
N ASP A 76 2.48 8.52 -7.37
CA ASP A 76 1.85 9.83 -7.54
C ASP A 76 0.34 9.70 -7.70
N ASP A 77 -0.41 10.61 -7.08
CA ASP A 77 -1.88 10.61 -7.09
C ASP A 77 -2.47 10.46 -8.50
N GLY A 78 -2.01 11.27 -9.47
CA GLY A 78 -2.46 11.18 -10.86
C GLY A 78 -2.16 9.82 -11.50
N VAL A 79 -0.99 9.26 -11.23
CA VAL A 79 -0.57 7.94 -11.73
C VAL A 79 -1.44 6.83 -11.12
N ILE A 80 -1.79 6.94 -9.84
CA ILE A 80 -2.68 5.99 -9.16
C ILE A 80 -4.11 6.10 -9.69
N GLN A 81 -4.63 7.32 -9.92
CA GLN A 81 -5.95 7.54 -10.50
C GLN A 81 -6.05 6.99 -11.93
N ASP A 82 -5.01 7.11 -12.74
CA ASP A 82 -5.00 6.54 -14.09
C ASP A 82 -4.99 5.01 -14.09
N ASN A 83 -4.49 4.40 -13.01
CA ASN A 83 -4.39 2.94 -12.86
C ASN A 83 -5.51 2.34 -12.01
N THR A 84 -6.36 3.16 -11.39
CA THR A 84 -7.47 2.71 -10.55
C THR A 84 -8.74 3.51 -10.86
N GLU A 85 -9.86 2.84 -11.11
CA GLU A 85 -11.09 3.52 -11.54
C GLU A 85 -11.80 4.27 -10.39
N ARG A 86 -11.52 3.95 -9.10
CA ARG A 86 -12.17 4.54 -7.90
C ARG A 86 -11.32 4.46 -6.63
N PHE A 87 -11.59 5.32 -5.64
CA PHE A 87 -11.07 5.21 -4.27
C PHE A 87 -12.12 4.65 -3.30
N VAL A 88 -11.74 3.74 -2.41
CA VAL A 88 -12.63 3.15 -1.41
C VAL A 88 -11.96 3.16 -0.04
N HIS A 89 -12.64 3.70 0.97
CA HIS A 89 -12.28 3.47 2.37
C HIS A 89 -13.02 2.21 2.82
N THR A 90 -12.29 1.14 3.12
CA THR A 90 -12.86 -0.05 3.75
C THR A 90 -12.37 -0.08 5.17
N ASP A 91 -13.27 0.07 6.14
CA ASP A 91 -12.99 -0.23 7.54
C ASP A 91 -12.71 -1.75 7.68
N LEU A 92 -11.52 -2.16 7.24
CA LEU A 92 -10.99 -3.51 7.44
C LEU A 92 -10.66 -3.54 8.92
N PHE A 93 -11.46 -4.31 9.67
CA PHE A 93 -11.53 -4.48 11.12
C PHE A 93 -12.72 -3.76 11.79
N LYS A 94 -13.88 -4.44 11.80
CA LYS A 94 -14.80 -4.26 12.92
C LYS A 94 -14.17 -4.95 14.12
N TYR A 95 -13.85 -4.18 15.15
CA TYR A 95 -13.31 -4.67 16.44
C TYR A 95 -14.16 -5.81 17.06
N SER A 96 -15.43 -5.93 16.65
CA SER A 96 -16.33 -7.03 17.01
C SER A 96 -15.87 -8.41 16.52
N ASP A 97 -15.11 -8.48 15.43
CA ASP A 97 -14.68 -9.76 14.83
C ASP A 97 -13.54 -10.42 15.63
N TYR A 98 -12.90 -9.68 16.54
CA TYR A 98 -11.87 -10.16 17.48
C TYR A 98 -12.38 -10.43 18.91
N MET A 99 -13.66 -10.16 19.18
CA MET A 99 -14.29 -10.35 20.51
C MET A 99 -15.09 -11.66 20.63
N ALA A 100 -15.05 -12.53 19.61
CA ALA A 100 -15.64 -13.86 19.66
C ALA A 100 -14.59 -14.91 20.06
N ASN A 101 -14.27 -14.96 21.36
CA ASN A 101 -13.98 -16.17 22.14
C ASN A 101 -13.85 -15.81 23.63
#